data_AF-A0A9P5TI79-F1
#
_entry.id   AF-A0A9P5TI79-F1
#
_cell.length_a   1.000
_cell.length_b   1.000
_cell.length_c   1.000
_cell.angle_alpha   90.00
_cell.angle_beta   90.00
_cell.angle_gamma   90.00
#
_symmetry.space_group_name_H-M   'P 1'
#
loop_
_entity.id
_entity.type
_entity.pdbx_description
1 polymer ?
#
loop_
_entity_poly.entity_id
_entity_poly.type
_entity_poly.pdbx_seq_one_letter_code
_entity_poly.pdbx_strand_id
1 'polypeptide(L)'
;SNTPPSENEKQASRTVAQTLNSQLHSMDAEIAYLFNILEEKKRKRAYIHDILRQHEAVLHPLRALQPEILSKIFLYCLPYSYWSPCWEDAPNRPKPSEAPLLLSQICRRWRTVALHTPQLWTV
;
A
#
# COMPACT_ATOMS: atom_id res chain seq x y z
N SER A 1 -9.47 0.99 -66.09
CA SER A 1 -10.68 0.89 -66.93
C SER A 1 -11.75 1.77 -66.32
N ASN A 2 -12.46 2.59 -67.10
CA ASN A 2 -13.36 3.66 -66.65
C ASN A 2 -14.85 3.34 -66.95
N THR A 3 -15.22 2.05 -66.94
CA THR A 3 -16.59 1.59 -67.19
C THR A 3 -17.42 1.62 -65.91
N PRO A 4 -18.65 2.19 -65.95
CA PRO A 4 -19.52 2.22 -64.78
C PRO A 4 -19.93 0.79 -64.35
N PRO A 5 -19.99 0.51 -63.04
CA PRO A 5 -20.27 -0.82 -62.53
C PRO A 5 -21.67 -1.30 -62.91
N SER A 6 -21.76 -2.58 -63.28
CA SER A 6 -23.01 -3.27 -63.58
C SER A 6 -23.90 -3.41 -62.34
N GLU A 7 -25.19 -3.61 -62.54
CA GLU A 7 -26.14 -3.73 -61.42
C GLU A 7 -25.85 -4.96 -60.53
N ASN A 8 -25.33 -6.04 -61.13
CA ASN A 8 -24.89 -7.24 -60.40
C ASN A 8 -23.68 -6.95 -59.49
N GLU A 9 -22.72 -6.16 -59.97
CA GLU A 9 -21.56 -5.75 -59.16
C GLU A 9 -22.00 -4.87 -57.98
N LYS A 10 -22.91 -3.91 -58.22
CA LYS A 10 -23.47 -3.08 -57.15
C LYS A 10 -24.23 -3.93 -56.12
N GLN A 11 -25.02 -4.91 -56.55
CA GLN A 11 -25.76 -5.78 -55.65
C GLN A 11 -24.82 -6.69 -54.84
N ALA A 12 -23.79 -7.25 -55.47
CA ALA A 12 -22.75 -8.03 -54.79
C ALA A 12 -22.03 -7.17 -53.73
N SER A 13 -21.63 -5.94 -54.08
CA SER A 13 -21.01 -5.01 -53.13
C SER A 13 -21.92 -4.67 -51.96
N ARG A 14 -23.24 -4.48 -52.19
CA ARG A 14 -24.22 -4.22 -51.11
C ARG A 14 -24.33 -5.39 -50.14
N THR A 15 -24.42 -6.62 -50.65
CA THR A 15 -24.51 -7.81 -49.81
C THR A 15 -23.25 -7.99 -48.95
N VAL A 16 -22.07 -7.75 -49.53
CA VAL A 16 -20.80 -7.80 -48.79
C VAL A 16 -20.76 -6.72 -47.71
N ALA A 17 -21.16 -5.48 -48.05
CA ALA A 17 -21.22 -4.39 -47.09
C ALA A 17 -22.18 -4.68 -45.93
N GLN A 18 -23.37 -5.24 -46.20
CA GLN A 18 -24.33 -5.64 -45.17
C GLN A 18 -23.79 -6.73 -44.25
N THR A 19 -23.11 -7.73 -44.83
CA THR A 19 -22.47 -8.81 -44.07
C THR A 19 -21.40 -8.27 -43.14
N LEU A 20 -20.48 -7.44 -43.66
CA LEU A 20 -19.42 -6.83 -42.88
C LEU A 20 -19.97 -5.90 -41.79
N ASN A 21 -21.02 -5.13 -42.08
CA ASN A 21 -21.62 -4.25 -41.09
C ASN A 21 -22.28 -5.03 -39.95
N SER A 22 -22.88 -6.18 -40.26
CA SER A 22 -23.44 -7.08 -39.24
C SER A 22 -22.35 -7.69 -38.36
N GLN A 23 -21.22 -8.10 -38.95
CA GLN A 23 -20.07 -8.59 -38.20
C GLN A 23 -19.47 -7.49 -37.31
N LEU A 24 -19.32 -6.27 -37.82
CA LEU A 24 -18.82 -5.13 -37.06
C LEU A 24 -19.70 -4.84 -35.85
N HIS A 25 -21.03 -4.79 -36.02
CA HIS A 25 -21.97 -4.62 -34.91
C HIS A 25 -21.87 -5.74 -33.87
N SER A 26 -21.68 -6.98 -34.31
CA SER A 26 -21.46 -8.11 -33.39
C SER A 26 -20.17 -7.92 -32.58
N MET A 27 -19.08 -7.50 -33.21
CA MET A 27 -17.81 -7.24 -32.53
C MET A 27 -17.92 -6.07 -31.56
N ASP A 28 -18.59 -4.98 -31.94
CA ASP A 28 -18.83 -3.84 -31.06
C ASP A 28 -19.65 -4.22 -29.81
N ALA A 29 -20.66 -5.08 -29.98
CA ALA A 29 -21.45 -5.58 -28.87
C ALA A 29 -20.62 -6.45 -27.91
N GLU A 30 -19.74 -7.30 -28.44
CA GLU A 30 -18.82 -8.12 -27.64
C GLU A 30 -17.81 -7.25 -26.89
N ILE A 31 -17.24 -6.24 -27.56
CA ILE A 31 -16.34 -5.25 -26.95
C ILE A 31 -17.05 -4.56 -25.77
N ALA A 32 -18.27 -4.07 -25.98
CA ALA A 32 -19.04 -3.41 -24.93
C ALA A 32 -19.31 -4.34 -23.74
N TYR A 33 -19.66 -5.60 -24.01
CA TYR A 33 -19.88 -6.61 -22.98
C TYR A 33 -18.61 -6.91 -22.16
N LEU A 34 -17.48 -7.14 -22.83
CA LEU A 34 -16.21 -7.43 -22.17
C LEU A 34 -15.70 -6.23 -21.36
N PHE A 35 -15.90 -5.00 -21.84
CA PHE A 35 -15.60 -3.80 -21.08
C PHE A 35 -16.39 -3.72 -19.77
N ASN A 36 -17.69 -4.06 -19.79
CA ASN A 36 -18.52 -4.08 -18.59
C ASN A 36 -18.02 -5.11 -17.56
N ILE A 37 -17.67 -6.31 -18.01
CA ILE A 37 -17.09 -7.34 -17.13
C ILE A 37 -15.76 -6.86 -16.55
N LEU A 38 -14.88 -6.29 -17.38
CA LEU A 38 -13.58 -5.82 -16.94
C LEU A 38 -13.71 -4.77 -15.84
N GLU A 39 -14.64 -3.82 -16.01
CA GLU A 39 -14.92 -2.79 -15.01
C GLU A 39 -15.48 -3.38 -13.71
N GLU A 40 -16.39 -4.36 -13.79
CA GLU A 40 -16.86 -5.09 -12.60
C GLU A 40 -15.69 -5.77 -11.86
N LYS A 41 -14.83 -6.51 -12.58
CA LYS A 41 -13.69 -7.21 -11.97
C LYS A 41 -12.67 -6.24 -11.37
N LYS A 42 -12.41 -5.10 -12.03
CA LYS A 42 -11.54 -4.05 -11.48
C LYS A 42 -12.08 -3.48 -10.19
N ARG A 43 -13.39 -3.18 -10.11
CA ARG A 43 -14.04 -2.70 -8.89
C ARG A 43 -13.90 -3.71 -7.74
N LYS A 44 -14.17 -4.99 -8.02
CA LYS A 44 -14.02 -6.05 -7.01
C LYS A 44 -12.58 -6.22 -6.55
N ARG A 45 -11.61 -6.15 -7.47
CA ARG A 45 -10.17 -6.17 -7.14
C ARG A 45 -9.79 -5.00 -6.24
N ALA A 46 -10.22 -3.78 -6.57
CA ALA A 46 -9.92 -2.59 -5.77
C ALA A 46 -10.49 -2.71 -4.34
N TYR A 47 -11.74 -3.19 -4.22
CA TYR A 47 -12.37 -3.44 -2.92
C TYR A 47 -11.59 -4.45 -2.06
N ILE A 48 -11.24 -5.61 -2.63
CA ILE A 48 -10.48 -6.64 -1.90
C ILE A 48 -9.10 -6.11 -1.50
N HIS A 49 -8.42 -5.38 -2.39
CA HIS A 49 -7.12 -4.80 -2.11
C HIS A 49 -7.18 -3.78 -0.96
N ASP A 50 -8.23 -2.96 -0.89
CA ASP A 50 -8.41 -2.02 0.21
C ASP A 50 -8.60 -2.74 1.55
N ILE A 51 -9.43 -3.79 1.59
CA ILE A 51 -9.59 -4.64 2.77
C ILE A 51 -8.25 -5.25 3.18
N LEU A 52 -7.53 -5.88 2.25
CA LEU A 52 -6.24 -6.51 2.54
C LEU A 52 -5.25 -5.50 3.13
N ARG A 53 -5.16 -4.29 2.56
CA ARG A 53 -4.30 -3.23 3.09
C ARG A 53 -4.65 -2.85 4.53
N GLN A 54 -5.94 -2.78 4.86
CA GLN A 54 -6.38 -2.49 6.22
C GLN A 54 -6.00 -3.62 7.19
N HIS A 55 -6.15 -4.88 6.78
CA HIS A 55 -5.79 -6.05 7.59
C HIS A 55 -4.27 -6.24 7.72
N GLU A 56 -3.49 -6.03 6.66
CA GLU A 56 -2.02 -6.05 6.71
C GLU A 56 -1.47 -4.99 7.65
N ALA A 57 -2.09 -3.81 7.71
CA ALA A 57 -1.72 -2.79 8.68
C ALA A 57 -1.89 -3.28 10.13
N VAL A 58 -2.87 -4.14 10.40
CA VAL A 58 -3.08 -4.75 11.73
C VAL A 58 -2.05 -5.86 11.99
N LEU A 59 -1.71 -6.66 10.97
CA LEU A 59 -0.74 -7.77 11.07
C LEU A 59 0.73 -7.33 11.00
N HIS A 60 0.99 -6.04 10.75
CA HIS A 60 2.36 -5.53 10.61
C HIS A 60 3.19 -5.84 11.88
N PRO A 61 4.33 -6.55 11.78
CA PRO A 61 5.10 -7.06 12.92
C PRO A 61 5.47 -5.98 13.95
N LEU A 62 5.74 -4.76 13.46
CA LEU A 62 5.95 -3.63 14.34
C LEU A 62 4.77 -3.42 15.28
N ARG A 63 3.50 -3.42 14.81
CA ARG A 63 2.28 -3.28 15.66
C ARG A 63 2.01 -4.50 16.54
N ALA A 64 2.40 -5.69 16.08
CA ALA A 64 2.32 -6.92 16.86
C ALA A 64 3.31 -6.97 18.03
N LEU A 65 4.37 -6.15 18.01
CA LEU A 65 5.27 -6.01 19.15
C LEU A 65 4.54 -5.27 20.29
N GLN A 66 4.04 -6.03 21.27
CA GLN A 66 3.34 -5.46 22.42
C GLN A 66 4.16 -4.33 23.06
N PRO A 67 3.52 -3.23 23.53
CA PRO A 67 4.20 -2.11 24.17
C PRO A 67 5.24 -2.55 25.22
N GLU A 68 4.95 -3.59 25.99
CA GLU A 68 5.78 -4.15 27.04
C GLU A 68 7.11 -4.70 26.52
N ILE A 69 7.09 -5.40 25.38
CA ILE A 69 8.31 -5.93 24.75
C ILE A 69 9.14 -4.78 24.18
N LEU A 70 8.47 -3.81 23.56
CA LEU A 70 9.14 -2.62 23.02
C LEU A 70 9.78 -1.78 24.14
N SER A 71 9.11 -1.61 25.28
CA SER A 71 9.66 -0.97 26.49
C SER A 71 10.88 -1.71 27.02
N LYS A 72 10.86 -3.05 27.06
CA LYS A 72 12.04 -3.85 27.47
C LYS A 72 13.22 -3.62 26.52
N ILE A 73 12.98 -3.64 25.21
CA ILE A 73 14.03 -3.33 24.21
C ILE A 73 14.60 -1.93 24.45
N PHE A 74 13.74 -0.94 24.71
CA PHE A 74 14.19 0.43 24.96
C PHE A 74 15.11 0.54 26.18
N LEU A 75 14.82 -0.21 27.25
CA LEU A 75 15.67 -0.27 28.44
C LEU A 75 17.06 -0.85 28.11
N TYR A 76 17.13 -1.88 27.26
CA TYR A 76 18.41 -2.43 26.78
C TYR A 76 19.18 -1.50 25.84
N CYS A 77 18.54 -0.47 25.29
CA CYS A 77 19.20 0.52 24.44
C CYS A 77 19.78 1.71 25.24
N LEU A 78 19.58 1.78 26.55
CA LEU A 78 20.13 2.88 27.37
C LEU A 78 21.67 2.85 27.35
N PRO A 79 22.34 4.01 27.23
CA PRO A 79 23.79 4.09 27.27
C PRO A 79 24.40 3.43 28.51
N TYR A 80 25.61 2.88 28.39
CA TYR A 80 26.30 2.19 29.50
C TYR A 80 26.44 3.07 30.76
N SER A 81 26.56 4.38 30.59
CA SER A 81 26.61 5.35 31.68
C SER A 81 25.37 5.37 32.59
N TYR A 82 24.22 4.86 32.13
CA TYR A 82 23.03 4.67 32.97
C TYR A 82 23.16 3.49 33.94
N TRP A 83 24.10 2.59 33.68
CA TRP A 83 24.34 1.38 34.46
C TRP A 83 25.67 1.42 35.22
N SER A 84 26.49 2.46 35.00
CA SER A 84 27.80 2.63 35.65
C SER A 84 27.64 3.23 37.06
N PRO A 85 28.20 2.60 38.11
CA PRO A 85 28.23 3.15 39.47
C PRO A 85 29.14 4.38 39.61
N CYS A 86 29.98 4.66 38.62
CA CYS A 86 30.91 5.77 38.63
C CYS A 86 30.18 7.05 38.22
N TRP A 87 29.94 7.95 39.17
CA TRP A 87 29.30 9.24 38.97
C TRP A 87 30.04 10.14 37.95
N GLU A 88 31.30 9.85 37.65
CA GLU A 88 32.13 10.55 36.66
C GLU A 88 31.70 10.29 35.21
N ASP A 89 31.02 9.16 34.95
CA ASP A 89 30.52 8.78 33.63
C ASP A 89 29.03 9.11 33.43
N ALA A 90 28.34 9.60 34.45
CA ALA A 90 26.92 9.92 34.37
C ALA A 90 26.67 10.89 33.20
N PRO A 91 25.65 10.63 32.36
CA PRO A 91 25.42 11.45 31.18
C PRO A 91 25.05 12.87 31.63
N ASN A 92 26.02 13.78 31.54
CA ASN A 92 25.88 15.15 32.04
C ASN A 92 24.68 15.90 31.41
N ARG A 93 24.18 15.43 30.26
CA ARG A 93 22.88 15.81 29.66
C ARG A 93 22.35 14.69 28.75
N PRO A 94 21.02 14.50 28.66
CA PRO A 94 20.44 13.60 27.67
C PRO A 94 20.68 14.16 26.25
N LYS A 95 21.24 13.33 25.37
CA LYS A 95 21.54 13.70 23.98
C LYS A 95 20.43 13.24 23.03
N PRO A 96 20.03 14.06 22.04
CA PRO A 96 19.07 13.63 21.02
C PRO A 96 19.50 12.39 20.23
N SER A 97 20.81 12.15 20.12
CA SER A 97 21.41 11.02 19.41
C SER A 97 21.50 9.73 20.22
N GLU A 98 21.05 9.73 21.49
CA GLU A 98 21.15 8.58 22.39
C GLU A 98 19.78 8.25 23.01
N ALA A 99 19.58 7.00 23.43
CA ALA A 99 18.40 6.65 24.21
C ALA A 99 18.40 7.37 25.57
N PRO A 100 17.23 7.73 26.12
CA PRO A 100 15.88 7.43 25.60
C PRO A 100 15.38 8.41 24.52
N LEU A 101 16.04 9.56 24.32
CA LEU A 101 15.55 10.62 23.42
C LEU A 101 15.50 10.18 21.96
N LEU A 102 16.52 9.49 21.45
CA LEU A 102 16.57 8.96 20.09
C LEU A 102 15.34 8.08 19.79
N LEU A 103 14.98 7.20 20.73
CA LEU A 103 13.87 6.26 20.58
C LEU A 103 12.53 7.00 20.44
N SER A 104 12.38 8.14 21.13
CA SER A 104 11.20 9.00 21.04
C SER A 104 11.07 9.75 19.71
N GLN A 105 12.10 9.75 18.86
CA GLN A 105 12.12 10.49 17.59
C GLN A 105 11.77 9.64 16.37
N ILE A 106 11.83 8.30 16.48
CA ILE A 106 11.69 7.37 15.34
C ILE A 106 10.28 7.40 14.74
N CYS A 107 9.23 7.22 15.54
CA CYS A 107 7.84 7.28 15.08
C CYS A 107 6.87 7.61 16.22
N ARG A 108 5.61 7.94 15.88
CA ARG A 108 4.57 8.27 16.88
C ARG A 108 4.40 7.16 17.93
N ARG A 109 4.39 5.90 17.51
CA ARG A 109 4.20 4.77 18.43
C ARG A 109 5.38 4.55 19.38
N TRP A 110 6.61 4.66 18.88
CA TRP A 110 7.81 4.55 19.72
C TRP A 110 7.87 5.69 20.74
N ARG A 111 7.49 6.91 20.33
CA ARG A 111 7.31 8.04 21.25
C ARG A 111 6.28 7.73 22.33
N THR A 112 5.10 7.23 21.96
CA THR A 112 4.07 6.85 22.93
C THR A 112 4.60 5.83 23.92
N VAL A 113 5.23 4.75 23.46
CA VAL A 113 5.77 3.71 24.35
C VAL A 113 6.88 4.24 25.25
N ALA A 114 7.81 5.04 24.72
CA ALA A 114 8.89 5.64 25.50
C ALA A 114 8.36 6.56 26.60
N LEU A 115 7.37 7.41 26.30
CA LEU A 115 6.74 8.29 27.29
C LEU A 115 5.95 7.52 28.36
N HIS A 116 5.35 6.37 28.00
CA HIS A 116 4.63 5.50 28.94
C HIS A 116 5.54 4.48 29.65
N THR A 117 6.86 4.59 29.52
CA THR A 117 7.83 3.73 30.22
C THR A 117 8.65 4.60 31.17
N PRO A 118 8.18 4.85 32.41
CA PRO A 118 8.84 5.74 33.36
C PRO A 118 10.30 5.39 33.63
N GLN A 119 10.64 4.08 33.61
CA GLN A 119 12.00 3.59 33.87
C GLN A 119 13.05 4.13 32.89
N LEU A 120 12.64 4.62 31.72
CA LEU A 120 13.56 5.26 30.77
C LEU A 120 14.00 6.66 31.23
N TRP A 121 13.29 7.26 32.18
CA TRP A 121 13.44 8.65 32.58
C TRP A 121 13.80 8.83 34.07
N THR A 122 13.91 7.74 34.83
CA THR A 122 14.18 7.75 36.28
C THR A 122 15.67 7.67 36.61
N VAL A 123 16.51 8.38 35.85
CA VAL A 123 17.94 8.58 36.19
C VAL A 123 18.10 9.66 37.27
#